data_AF-A0ABD4T3W5-F1
#
_entry.id   AF-A0ABD4T3W5-F1
#
_cell.length_a   1.000
_cell.length_b   1.000
_cell.length_c   1.000
_cell.angle_alpha   90.00
_cell.angle_beta   90.00
_cell.angle_gamma   90.00
#
_symmetry.space_group_name_H-M   'P 1'
#
loop_
_entity.id
_entity.type
_entity.pdbx_description
1 polymer ?
#
loop_
_entity_poly.entity_id
_entity_poly.type
_entity_poly.pdbx_seq_one_letter_code
_entity_poly.pdbx_strand_id
1 'polypeptide(L)'
;MSRVKTITRQDLLQAGATAYLVKLITHSLHPIAVQDQQNIYALNDVISAVRHQLRHPRTRPQTQLALEQLLSQLISRLDNVIEAPFGKKAEERIGFHIDRILGRSPSQKPHPSPDD
;
A
#
# COMPACT_ATOMS: atom_id res chain seq x y z
N MET A 1 -4.89 -16.30 -1.85
CA MET A 1 -3.84 -15.87 -0.90
C MET A 1 -3.84 -14.36 -0.83
N SER A 2 -4.28 -13.75 0.28
CA SER A 2 -4.24 -12.29 0.43
C SER A 2 -2.78 -11.83 0.43
N ARG A 3 -2.38 -11.04 -0.58
CA ARG A 3 -1.03 -10.48 -0.67
C ARG A 3 -0.78 -9.55 0.51
N VAL A 4 0.34 -9.75 1.20
CA VAL A 4 0.80 -8.86 2.28
C VAL A 4 1.22 -7.54 1.65
N LYS A 5 0.50 -6.45 1.94
CA LYS A 5 0.89 -5.09 1.52
C LYS A 5 2.11 -4.64 2.31
N THR A 6 3.05 -4.00 1.63
CA THR A 6 4.35 -3.65 2.20
C THR A 6 4.60 -2.14 2.18
N ILE A 7 5.48 -1.67 3.05
CA ILE A 7 5.86 -0.26 3.16
C ILE A 7 7.28 -0.12 3.69
N THR A 8 8.00 0.90 3.25
CA THR A 8 9.34 1.22 3.72
C THR A 8 9.35 2.41 4.69
N ARG A 9 10.47 2.63 5.37
CA ARG A 9 10.67 3.86 6.17
C ARG A 9 10.60 5.12 5.33
N GLN A 10 11.05 5.06 4.07
CA GLN A 10 11.04 6.21 3.16
C GLN A 10 9.60 6.58 2.76
N ASP A 11 8.75 5.59 2.51
CA ASP A 11 7.32 5.83 2.22
C ASP A 11 6.61 6.52 3.38
N LEU A 12 6.97 6.18 4.63
CA LEU A 12 6.42 6.84 5.82
C LEU A 12 6.86 8.30 5.93
N LEU A 13 8.12 8.59 5.62
CA LEU A 13 8.62 9.97 5.55
C LEU A 13 7.87 10.78 4.48
N GLN A 14 7.68 10.20 3.30
CA GLN A 14 6.93 10.83 2.21
C GLN A 14 5.44 11.01 2.54
N ALA A 15 4.89 10.17 3.41
CA ALA A 15 3.54 10.32 3.97
C ALA A 15 3.45 11.41 5.07
N GLY A 16 4.52 12.19 5.29
CA GLY A 16 4.54 13.30 6.24
C GLY A 16 4.92 12.91 7.67
N ALA A 17 5.33 11.66 7.92
CA ALA A 17 5.89 11.29 9.21
C ALA A 17 7.28 11.92 9.40
N THR A 18 7.59 12.35 10.62
CA THR A 18 8.96 12.79 10.96
C THR A 18 9.89 11.60 11.13
N ALA A 19 11.20 11.81 10.94
CA ALA A 19 12.20 10.76 11.15
C ALA A 19 12.14 10.12 12.56
N TYR A 20 11.79 10.93 13.57
CA TYR A 20 11.55 10.43 14.92
C TYR A 20 10.34 9.48 14.98
N LEU A 21 9.21 9.85 14.38
CA LEU A 21 8.02 9.00 14.36
C LEU A 21 8.24 7.72 13.59
N VAL A 22 8.92 7.79 12.44
CA VAL A 22 9.27 6.59 11.66
C VAL A 22 10.13 5.63 12.49
N LYS A 23 11.14 6.13 13.19
CA LYS A 23 11.94 5.31 14.11
C LYS A 23 11.07 4.71 15.21
N LEU A 24 10.23 5.52 15.86
CA LEU A 24 9.39 5.08 16.97
C LEU A 24 8.40 3.98 16.55
N ILE A 25 7.70 4.18 15.44
CA ILE A 25 6.72 3.23 14.90
C ILE A 25 7.41 1.93 14.46
N THR A 26 8.57 2.03 13.81
CA THR A 26 9.28 0.84 13.29
C THR A 26 10.22 0.19 14.30
N HIS A 27 10.42 0.78 15.49
CA HIS A 27 11.33 0.25 16.51
C HIS A 27 10.89 -1.13 17.03
N SER A 28 9.58 -1.33 17.20
CA SER A 28 9.00 -2.59 17.68
C SER A 28 8.58 -3.53 16.54
N LEU A 29 8.86 -3.18 15.29
CA LEU A 29 8.45 -3.97 14.13
C LEU A 29 9.62 -4.77 13.57
N HIS A 30 9.35 -6.02 13.19
CA HIS A 30 10.30 -6.83 12.45
C HIS A 30 10.10 -6.62 10.94
N PRO A 31 11.17 -6.33 10.20
CA PRO A 31 11.08 -6.25 8.75
C PRO A 31 10.74 -7.64 8.17
N ILE A 32 9.82 -7.67 7.22
CA ILE A 32 9.45 -8.89 6.50
C ILE A 32 10.45 -9.23 5.39
N ALA A 33 11.17 -8.22 4.90
CA ALA A 33 12.19 -8.34 3.87
C ALA A 33 13.13 -7.13 3.92
N VAL A 34 14.24 -7.25 3.20
CA VAL A 34 15.15 -6.14 2.90
C VAL A 34 15.30 -6.05 1.39
N GLN A 35 15.09 -4.86 0.81
CA GLN A 35 15.28 -4.60 -0.61
C GLN A 35 16.12 -3.33 -0.76
N ASP A 36 17.17 -3.38 -1.57
CA ASP A 36 18.05 -2.23 -1.82
C ASP A 36 18.55 -1.55 -0.53
N GLN A 37 18.91 -2.36 0.48
CA GLN A 37 19.33 -1.92 1.82
C GLN A 37 18.23 -1.22 2.64
N GLN A 38 16.98 -1.26 2.18
CA GLN A 38 15.81 -0.74 2.88
C GLN A 38 15.02 -1.86 3.53
N ASN A 39 14.71 -1.69 4.81
CA ASN A 39 13.82 -2.57 5.53
C ASN A 39 12.38 -2.38 5.04
N ILE A 40 11.77 -3.48 4.64
CA ILE A 40 10.37 -3.57 4.23
C ILE A 40 9.56 -4.09 5.42
N TYR A 41 8.46 -3.41 5.73
CA TYR A 41 7.53 -3.78 6.80
C TYR A 41 6.17 -4.12 6.19
N ALA A 42 5.40 -4.98 6.86
CA ALA A 42 4.01 -5.17 6.49
C ALA A 42 3.19 -3.92 6.86
N LEU A 43 2.37 -3.44 5.93
CA LEU A 43 1.55 -2.24 6.12
C LEU A 43 0.57 -2.40 7.30
N ASN A 44 0.02 -3.60 7.49
CA ASN A 44 -0.89 -3.91 8.61
C ASN A 44 -0.19 -3.79 9.97
N ASP A 45 1.06 -4.22 10.08
CA ASP A 45 1.84 -4.15 11.31
C ASP A 45 2.18 -2.69 11.63
N VAL A 46 2.51 -1.90 10.60
CA VAL A 46 2.75 -0.45 10.74
C VAL A 46 1.48 0.27 11.21
N ILE A 47 0.32 -0.04 10.63
CA ILE A 47 -0.97 0.54 11.08
C ILE A 47 -1.26 0.17 12.54
N SER A 48 -1.00 -1.07 12.92
CA SER A 48 -1.20 -1.54 14.29
C SER A 48 -0.27 -0.82 15.27
N ALA A 49 1.00 -0.61 14.89
CA ALA A 49 1.96 0.17 15.69
C ALA A 49 1.56 1.65 15.81
N VAL A 50 1.07 2.28 14.75
CA VAL A 50 0.56 3.66 14.78
C VAL A 50 -0.64 3.78 15.74
N ARG A 51 -1.60 2.83 15.67
CA ARG A 51 -2.75 2.78 16.60
C ARG A 51 -2.30 2.58 18.05
N HIS A 52 -1.30 1.74 18.27
CA HIS A 52 -0.73 1.56 19.61
C HIS A 52 -0.12 2.87 20.13
N GLN A 53 0.62 3.60 19.29
CA GLN A 53 1.20 4.88 19.67
C GLN A 53 0.16 5.96 19.98
N LEU A 54 -0.97 5.96 19.26
CA LEU A 54 -2.11 6.85 19.52
C LEU A 54 -2.78 6.58 20.87
N ARG A 55 -2.78 5.33 21.33
CA ARG A 55 -3.34 4.96 22.64
C ARG A 55 -2.43 5.31 23.81
N HIS A 56 -1.20 5.75 23.55
CA HIS A 56 -0.25 6.02 24.61
C HIS A 56 -0.60 7.35 25.33
N PRO A 57 -0.85 7.35 26.64
CA PRO A 57 -1.41 8.49 27.38
C PRO A 57 -0.48 9.71 27.47
N ARG A 58 0.80 9.54 27.14
CA ARG A 58 1.82 10.60 27.16
C ARG A 58 2.14 11.19 25.78
N THR A 59 1.37 10.85 24.75
CA THR A 59 1.56 11.41 23.40
C THR A 59 1.11 12.88 23.40
N ARG A 60 1.97 13.78 22.92
CA ARG A 60 1.65 15.20 22.85
C ARG A 60 0.54 15.44 21.82
N PRO A 61 -0.36 16.43 22.01
CA PRO A 61 -1.46 16.69 21.07
C PRO A 61 -1.02 16.88 19.62
N GLN A 62 0.08 17.60 19.40
CA GLN A 62 0.65 17.80 18.06
C GLN A 62 1.15 16.49 17.43
N THR A 63 1.72 15.60 18.24
CA THR A 63 2.14 14.28 17.80
C THR A 63 0.95 13.39 17.50
N GLN A 64 -0.13 13.50 18.27
CA GLN A 64 -1.36 12.77 18.06
C GLN A 64 -2.00 13.14 16.71
N LEU A 65 -2.10 14.44 16.40
CA LEU A 65 -2.60 14.92 15.09
C LEU A 65 -1.76 14.37 13.93
N ALA A 66 -0.43 14.39 14.04
CA ALA A 66 0.45 13.85 13.01
C ALA A 66 0.26 12.32 12.82
N LEU A 67 0.05 11.58 13.91
CA LEU A 67 -0.21 10.15 13.87
C LEU A 67 -1.59 9.82 13.29
N GLU A 68 -2.61 10.62 13.57
CA GLU A 68 -3.96 10.47 12.99
C GLU A 68 -3.96 10.75 11.48
N GLN A 69 -3.25 11.80 11.05
CA GLN A 69 -3.06 12.11 9.64
C GLN A 69 -2.32 10.97 8.91
N LEU A 70 -1.22 10.49 9.49
CA LEU A 70 -0.47 9.36 8.95
C LEU A 70 -1.36 8.11 8.86
N LEU A 71 -2.14 7.81 9.90
CA LEU A 71 -3.04 6.67 9.93
C LEU A 71 -4.09 6.75 8.81
N SER A 72 -4.69 7.92 8.60
CA SER A 72 -5.66 8.14 7.53
C SER A 72 -5.04 7.89 6.13
N GLN A 73 -3.82 8.37 5.91
CA GLN A 73 -3.10 8.10 4.66
C GLN A 73 -2.72 6.63 4.48
N LEU A 74 -2.34 5.92 5.55
CA LEU A 74 -2.00 4.50 5.46
C LEU A 74 -3.24 3.65 5.17
N ILE A 75 -4.39 4.00 5.74
CA ILE A 75 -5.68 3.35 5.48
C ILE A 75 -6.14 3.64 4.05
N SER A 76 -5.99 4.86 3.55
CA SER A 76 -6.38 5.15 2.15
C SER A 76 -5.52 4.38 1.14
N ARG A 77 -4.24 4.12 1.44
CA ARG A 77 -3.38 3.23 0.62
C ARG A 77 -3.79 1.75 0.71
N LEU A 78 -4.49 1.35 1.77
CA LEU A 78 -5.14 0.04 1.84
C LEU A 78 -6.31 -0.07 0.86
N ASP A 79 -7.03 1.02 0.57
CA ASP A 79 -8.21 1.00 -0.29
C ASP A 79 -7.92 1.39 -1.76
N ASN A 80 -6.94 2.27 -2.05
CA ASN A 80 -6.74 2.90 -3.37
C ASN A 80 -5.68 2.28 -4.31
N VAL A 81 -5.08 1.12 -4.01
CA VAL A 81 -4.06 0.55 -4.91
C VAL A 81 -4.72 -0.40 -5.92
N ILE A 82 -5.00 0.12 -7.12
CA ILE A 82 -5.40 -0.66 -8.30
C ILE A 82 -4.15 -1.31 -8.88
N GLU A 83 -4.13 -2.64 -8.94
CA GLU A 83 -3.02 -3.40 -9.52
C GLU A 83 -2.87 -3.10 -11.02
N ALA A 84 -1.74 -2.54 -11.43
CA ALA A 84 -1.32 -2.59 -12.83
C ALA A 84 -0.76 -3.99 -13.12
N PRO A 85 -1.19 -4.67 -14.20
CA PRO A 85 -0.65 -5.97 -14.55
C PRO A 85 0.83 -5.82 -14.91
N PHE A 86 1.69 -6.45 -14.11
CA PHE A 86 3.12 -6.56 -14.40
C PHE A 86 3.28 -7.44 -15.66
N GLY A 87 3.90 -6.89 -16.71
CA GLY A 87 4.24 -7.62 -17.93
C GLY A 87 3.59 -7.14 -19.24
N LYS A 88 2.80 -6.06 -19.24
CA LYS A 88 2.18 -5.53 -20.48
C LYS A 88 2.85 -4.24 -20.97
N LYS A 89 3.08 -4.16 -22.29
CA LYS A 89 3.66 -2.97 -22.96
C LYS A 89 2.79 -1.74 -22.74
N ALA A 90 3.39 -0.54 -22.86
CA ALA A 90 2.72 0.72 -22.54
C ALA A 90 1.39 0.90 -23.30
N GLU A 91 1.30 0.41 -24.54
CA GLU A 91 0.07 0.49 -25.35
C GLU A 91 -1.08 -0.39 -24.79
N GLU A 92 -0.77 -1.54 -24.20
CA GLU A 92 -1.77 -2.46 -23.63
C GLU A 92 -2.30 -2.00 -22.26
N ARG A 93 -1.53 -1.16 -21.55
CA ARG A 93 -1.95 -0.56 -20.27
C ARG A 93 -3.03 0.50 -20.46
N ILE A 94 -3.03 1.20 -21.60
CA ILE A 94 -4.01 2.24 -21.93
C ILE A 94 -5.36 1.60 -22.29
N GLY A 95 -5.37 0.52 -23.08
CA GLY A 95 -6.60 -0.21 -23.44
C GLY A 95 -7.34 -0.75 -22.22
N PHE A 96 -6.62 -1.35 -21.26
CA PHE A 96 -7.21 -1.85 -20.01
C PHE A 96 -7.83 -0.74 -19.14
N HIS A 97 -7.32 0.49 -19.25
CA HIS A 97 -7.82 1.64 -18.52
C HIS A 97 -9.15 2.16 -19.10
N ILE A 98 -9.29 2.17 -20.43
CA ILE A 98 -10.50 2.67 -21.11
C ILE A 98 -11.66 1.66 -20.98
N ASP A 99 -11.40 0.37 -21.14
CA ASP A 99 -12.44 -0.68 -21.09
C ASP A 99 -13.10 -0.78 -19.69
N ARG A 100 -12.33 -0.54 -18.62
CA ARG A 100 -12.82 -0.64 -17.23
C ARG A 100 -13.58 0.61 -16.76
N ILE A 101 -13.26 1.80 -17.29
CA ILE A 101 -14.03 3.03 -17.04
C ILE A 101 -15.39 2.96 -17.76
N LEU A 102 -15.44 2.36 -18.94
CA LEU A 102 -16.67 2.16 -19.71
C LEU A 102 -17.46 0.91 -19.30
N GLY A 103 -17.00 0.14 -18.31
CA GLY A 103 -17.67 -1.07 -17.83
C GLY A 103 -17.75 -2.21 -18.85
N ARG A 104 -16.91 -2.21 -19.89
CA ARG A 104 -16.85 -3.29 -20.87
C ARG A 104 -15.89 -4.37 -20.39
N SER A 105 -16.44 -5.51 -19.99
CA SER A 105 -15.65 -6.73 -19.79
C SER A 105 -14.97 -7.11 -21.12
N PRO A 106 -13.70 -7.54 -21.11
CA PRO A 106 -13.01 -7.92 -22.33
C PRO A 106 -13.77 -9.08 -22.98
N SER A 107 -14.27 -8.85 -24.20
CA SER A 107 -14.98 -9.84 -25.00
C SER A 107 -14.17 -11.13 -25.04
N GLN A 108 -14.75 -12.16 -24.44
CA GLN A 108 -14.33 -13.54 -24.57
C GLN A 108 -14.28 -13.83 -26.08
N LYS A 109 -13.08 -13.94 -26.66
CA LYS A 109 -12.95 -14.40 -28.05
C LYS A 109 -13.60 -15.78 -28.10
N PRO A 110 -14.52 -16.04 -29.04
CA PRO A 110 -15.07 -17.38 -29.18
C PRO A 110 -13.91 -18.33 -29.47
N HIS A 111 -13.84 -19.39 -28.68
CA HIS A 111 -12.97 -20.53 -28.92
C HIS A 111 -13.23 -21.01 -30.36
N PRO A 112 -12.22 -21.24 -31.21
CA PRO A 112 -12.46 -22.04 -32.40
C PRO A 112 -12.83 -23.44 -31.91
N SER A 113 -14.06 -23.86 -32.21
CA SER A 113 -14.46 -25.26 -32.10
C SER A 113 -13.47 -26.10 -32.89
N PRO A 114 -12.97 -27.22 -32.34
CA PRO A 114 -12.34 -28.23 -33.19
C PRO A 114 -13.44 -28.84 -34.06
N ASP A 115 -13.11 -29.04 -35.34
CA ASP A 115 -13.97 -29.59 -36.38
C ASP A 115 -14.68 -30.88 -35.97
N ASP A 116 -15.96 -30.98 -36.37
CA ASP A 116 -16.62 -32.17 -36.95
C ASP A 116 -17.77 -31.70 -37.86
#